data_AF-A0A6J6GI11-F1
#
_entry.id   AF-A0A6J6GI11-F1
#
_cell.length_a   1.000
_cell.length_b   1.000
_cell.length_c   1.000
_cell.angle_alpha   90.00
_cell.angle_beta   90.00
_cell.angle_gamma   90.00
#
_symmetry.space_group_name_H-M   'P 1'
#
loop_
_entity.id
_entity.type
_entity.pdbx_description
1 polymer ?
#
loop_
_entity_poly.entity_id
_entity_poly.type
_entity_poly.pdbx_seq_one_letter_code
_entity_poly.pdbx_strand_id
1 'polypeptide(L)'
;MEPLQPPELFEWFTKLRSDLGMNVVPLGAGAAPAVLAALARNEVVCLLSDRDIQGNGVEVEFFGEKTTLPAGPAMLGIRSGTTVLPTAVYFTSAIDGHHCVVRPPLKMEKVGGLRESVTVATQALARELEGLIRRAPEQWHLFQPNWPSDPGYAEMRARLSAE
;
A
#
# COMPACT_ATOMS: atom_id res chain seq x y z
N MET A 1 7.53 6.84 -1.59
CA MET A 1 8.38 5.92 -2.38
C MET A 1 9.49 5.44 -1.48
N GLU A 2 9.68 4.12 -1.41
CA GLU A 2 10.81 3.51 -0.71
C GLU A 2 12.15 4.04 -1.28
N PRO A 3 13.09 4.46 -0.43
CA PRO A 3 14.46 4.76 -0.86
C PRO A 3 15.10 3.50 -1.43
N LEU A 4 15.64 3.59 -2.65
CA LEU A 4 16.31 2.47 -3.30
C LEU A 4 17.82 2.71 -3.32
N GLN A 5 18.59 1.62 -3.24
CA GLN A 5 20.02 1.62 -3.48
C GLN A 5 20.33 1.05 -4.87
N PRO A 6 21.26 1.65 -5.63
CA PRO A 6 22.01 2.87 -5.30
C PRO A 6 21.15 4.16 -5.50
N PRO A 7 21.57 5.33 -4.99
CA PRO A 7 20.76 6.56 -5.03
C PRO A 7 20.29 6.98 -6.44
N GLU A 8 21.11 6.72 -7.46
CA GLU A 8 20.79 7.02 -8.86
C GLU A 8 19.56 6.24 -9.35
N LEU A 9 19.32 5.03 -8.80
CA LEU A 9 18.13 4.25 -9.10
C LEU A 9 16.88 4.90 -8.52
N PHE A 10 16.97 5.41 -7.28
CA PHE A 10 15.87 6.14 -6.64
C PHE A 10 15.53 7.43 -7.41
N GLU A 11 16.55 8.18 -7.83
CA GLU A 11 16.37 9.40 -8.64
C GLU A 11 15.72 9.09 -9.98
N TRP A 12 16.16 8.03 -10.66
CA TRP A 12 15.57 7.60 -11.93
C TRP A 12 14.07 7.30 -11.81
N PHE A 13 13.67 6.52 -10.80
CA PHE A 13 12.26 6.20 -10.55
C PHE A 13 11.44 7.43 -10.13
N THR A 14 12.05 8.36 -9.38
CA THR A 14 11.40 9.62 -8.99
C THR A 14 11.15 10.49 -10.21
N LYS A 15 12.14 10.61 -11.10
CA LYS A 15 12.02 11.33 -12.36
C LYS A 15 10.94 10.70 -13.25
N LEU A 16 10.97 9.38 -13.43
CA LEU A 16 9.99 8.65 -14.24
C LEU A 16 8.55 8.96 -13.82
N ARG A 17 8.27 8.91 -12.51
CA ARG A 17 6.94 9.21 -11.97
C ARG A 17 6.58 10.70 -12.07
N SER A 18 7.57 11.58 -11.91
CA SER A 18 7.37 13.03 -12.03
C SER A 18 7.09 13.45 -13.48
N ASP A 19 7.74 12.82 -14.46
CA ASP A 19 7.47 13.02 -15.89
C ASP A 19 6.04 12.60 -16.27
N LEU A 20 5.44 11.67 -15.50
CA LEU A 20 4.03 11.28 -15.60
C LEU A 20 3.07 12.20 -14.81
N GLY A 21 3.59 13.28 -14.22
CA GLY A 21 2.81 14.27 -13.48
C GLY A 21 2.58 13.95 -11.99
N MET A 22 3.25 12.94 -11.43
CA MET A 22 3.11 12.60 -10.01
C MET A 22 4.04 13.45 -9.13
N ASN A 23 3.52 13.89 -7.98
CA ASN A 23 4.36 14.36 -6.88
C ASN A 23 4.84 13.16 -6.05
N VAL A 24 6.13 12.85 -6.08
CA VAL A 24 6.68 11.69 -5.38
C VAL A 24 7.16 12.09 -3.99
N VAL A 25 6.50 11.58 -2.95
CA VAL A 25 6.91 11.76 -1.56
C VAL A 25 7.79 10.59 -1.12
N PRO A 26 9.07 10.80 -0.75
CA PRO A 26 9.93 9.75 -0.20
C PRO A 26 9.38 9.21 1.12
N LEU A 27 9.57 7.92 1.38
CA LEU A 27 9.21 7.30 2.65
C LEU A 27 10.16 7.81 3.75
N GLY A 28 9.62 8.15 4.92
CA GLY A 28 10.39 8.71 6.04
C GLY A 28 9.52 9.58 6.94
N ALA A 29 10.14 10.24 7.93
CA ALA A 29 9.43 11.04 8.93
C ALA A 29 8.56 12.18 8.33
N GLY A 30 8.96 12.73 7.18
CA GLY A 30 8.22 13.78 6.48
C GLY A 30 7.04 13.28 5.61
N ALA A 31 6.92 11.97 5.38
CA ALA A 31 5.95 11.42 4.44
C ALA A 31 4.50 11.65 4.88
N ALA A 32 4.17 11.30 6.12
CA ALA A 32 2.81 11.44 6.64
C ALA A 32 2.33 12.92 6.68
N PRO A 33 3.12 13.89 7.18
CA PRO A 33 2.75 15.31 7.09
C PRO A 33 2.54 15.80 5.65
N ALA A 34 3.42 15.41 4.72
CA ALA A 34 3.29 15.81 3.31
C ALA A 34 2.01 15.26 2.67
N VAL A 35 1.69 13.99 2.94
CA VAL A 35 0.47 13.34 2.46
C VAL A 35 -0.79 13.96 3.08
N LEU A 36 -0.79 14.25 4.39
CA LEU A 36 -1.91 14.94 5.03
C LEU A 36 -2.13 16.35 4.47
N ALA A 37 -1.04 17.08 4.16
CA ALA A 37 -1.13 18.38 3.52
C ALA A 37 -1.71 18.30 2.09
N ALA A 38 -1.32 17.27 1.31
CA ALA A 38 -1.90 17.01 0.00
C ALA A 38 -3.41 16.72 0.08
N LEU A 39 -3.83 15.83 0.98
CA LEU A 39 -5.24 15.54 1.22
C LEU A 39 -6.03 16.78 1.66
N ALA A 40 -5.44 17.64 2.49
CA ALA A 40 -6.06 18.90 2.90
C ALA A 40 -6.24 19.91 1.75
N ARG A 41 -5.43 19.79 0.68
CA ARG A 41 -5.59 20.54 -0.58
C ARG A 41 -6.53 19.85 -1.57
N ASN A 42 -7.26 18.81 -1.13
CA ASN A 42 -8.16 18.01 -1.97
C ASN A 42 -7.44 17.33 -3.15
N GLU A 43 -6.16 16.98 -2.96
CA GLU A 43 -5.38 16.21 -3.93
C GLU A 43 -5.64 14.70 -3.75
N VAL A 44 -5.35 13.92 -4.80
CA VAL A 44 -5.43 12.45 -4.78
C VAL A 44 -4.08 11.87 -4.38
N VAL A 45 -4.09 10.89 -3.47
CA VAL A 45 -2.89 10.20 -3.02
C VAL A 45 -2.98 8.72 -3.36
N CYS A 46 -1.96 8.20 -4.04
CA CYS A 46 -1.84 6.78 -4.37
C CYS A 46 -0.86 6.09 -3.43
N LEU A 47 -1.29 4.98 -2.81
CA LEU A 47 -0.49 4.18 -1.89
C LEU A 47 -0.50 2.71 -2.30
N LEU A 48 0.67 2.13 -2.52
CA LEU A 48 0.80 0.67 -2.57
C LEU A 48 0.64 0.13 -1.14
N SER A 49 -0.28 -0.81 -0.97
CA SER A 49 -0.83 -1.18 0.35
C SER A 49 -0.91 -2.69 0.57
N ASP A 50 -0.27 -3.47 -0.29
CA ASP A 50 -0.31 -4.93 -0.31
C ASP A 50 0.92 -5.59 0.31
N ARG A 51 1.91 -4.81 0.77
CA ARG A 51 3.14 -5.31 1.41
C ARG A 51 3.70 -4.37 2.48
N ASP A 52 4.03 -4.94 3.65
CA ASP A 52 4.75 -4.22 4.72
C ASP A 52 6.26 -4.32 4.57
N ILE A 53 6.84 -3.33 3.90
CA ILE A 53 8.29 -3.22 3.67
C ILE A 53 9.06 -2.67 4.89
N GLN A 54 8.42 -1.87 5.75
CA GLN A 54 9.09 -1.25 6.91
C GLN A 54 9.10 -2.16 8.14
N GLY A 55 8.26 -3.19 8.13
CA GLY A 55 8.22 -4.20 9.15
C GLY A 55 7.50 -3.83 10.43
N ASN A 56 6.81 -2.70 10.44
CA ASN A 56 5.98 -2.21 11.53
C ASN A 56 4.48 -2.18 11.13
N GLY A 57 4.11 -3.02 10.16
CA GLY A 57 2.75 -3.11 9.64
C GLY A 57 1.75 -3.67 10.64
N VAL A 58 0.51 -3.70 10.19
CA VAL A 58 -0.64 -4.21 10.94
C VAL A 58 -0.85 -5.66 10.56
N GLU A 59 -0.90 -6.54 11.56
CA GLU A 59 -1.26 -7.93 11.33
C GLU A 59 -2.71 -8.04 10.80
N VAL A 60 -2.86 -8.78 9.71
CA VAL A 60 -4.15 -9.07 9.07
C VAL A 60 -4.22 -10.55 8.70
N GLU A 61 -5.44 -11.05 8.55
CA GLU A 61 -5.70 -12.24 7.74
C GLU A 61 -5.78 -11.83 6.26
N PHE A 62 -4.97 -12.48 5.43
CA PHE A 62 -4.88 -12.25 4.00
C PHE A 62 -4.72 -13.60 3.29
N PHE A 63 -5.70 -13.96 2.48
CA PHE A 63 -5.84 -15.27 1.82
C PHE A 63 -5.88 -16.46 2.78
N GLY A 64 -6.44 -16.27 3.99
CA GLY A 64 -6.58 -17.32 4.99
C GLY A 64 -5.35 -17.54 5.87
N GLU A 65 -4.28 -16.78 5.65
CA GLU A 65 -3.05 -16.82 6.45
C GLU A 65 -2.77 -15.44 7.08
N LYS A 66 -1.95 -15.41 8.13
CA LYS A 66 -1.56 -14.16 8.80
C LYS A 66 -0.36 -13.52 8.11
N THR A 67 -0.43 -12.23 7.86
CA THR A 67 0.69 -11.39 7.36
C THR A 67 0.55 -9.96 7.90
N THR A 68 1.49 -9.07 7.58
CA THR A 68 1.41 -7.63 7.90
C THR A 68 1.22 -6.78 6.65
N LEU A 69 0.33 -5.78 6.73
CA LEU A 69 0.13 -4.76 5.71
C LEU A 69 0.41 -3.35 6.24
N PRO A 70 0.75 -2.36 5.39
CA PRO A 70 1.04 -1.01 5.83
C PRO A 70 -0.14 -0.36 6.57
N ALA A 71 0.14 0.26 7.72
CA ALA A 71 -0.86 1.03 8.47
C ALA A 71 -1.26 2.35 7.78
N GLY A 72 -0.45 2.82 6.83
CA GLY A 72 -0.53 4.14 6.20
C GLY A 72 -1.93 4.52 5.70
N PRO A 73 -2.59 3.72 4.83
CA PRO A 73 -3.91 4.05 4.29
C PRO A 73 -4.97 4.24 5.38
N ALA A 74 -5.03 3.31 6.35
CA ALA A 74 -5.97 3.38 7.47
C ALA A 74 -5.69 4.60 8.36
N MET A 75 -4.43 4.79 8.77
CA MET A 75 -4.00 5.92 9.61
C MET A 75 -4.30 7.27 8.96
N LEU A 76 -3.98 7.43 7.68
CA LEU A 76 -4.21 8.67 6.94
C LEU A 76 -5.70 8.93 6.77
N GLY A 77 -6.50 7.92 6.41
CA GLY A 77 -7.95 8.03 6.29
C GLY A 77 -8.60 8.46 7.61
N ILE A 78 -8.25 7.81 8.74
CA ILE A 78 -8.79 8.15 10.07
C ILE A 78 -8.43 9.58 10.48
N ARG A 79 -7.18 10.01 10.23
CA ARG A 79 -6.69 11.33 10.66
C ARG A 79 -7.24 12.47 9.82
N SER A 80 -7.36 12.26 8.50
CA SER A 80 -7.83 13.28 7.56
C SER A 80 -9.36 13.28 7.38
N GLY A 81 -10.04 12.21 7.79
CA GLY A 81 -11.46 12.00 7.49
C GLY A 81 -11.72 11.65 6.02
N THR A 82 -10.69 11.33 5.24
CA THR A 82 -10.81 10.97 3.82
C THR A 82 -11.23 9.51 3.66
N THR A 83 -11.85 9.24 2.53
CA THR A 83 -12.20 7.88 2.13
C THR A 83 -11.03 7.21 1.43
N VAL A 84 -10.90 5.90 1.59
CA VAL A 84 -9.92 5.11 0.86
C VAL A 84 -10.63 4.30 -0.20
N LEU A 85 -10.13 4.35 -1.43
CA LEU A 85 -10.66 3.60 -2.57
C LEU A 85 -9.69 2.45 -2.88
N PRO A 86 -10.07 1.18 -2.64
CA PRO A 86 -9.29 0.04 -3.11
C PRO A 86 -9.30 0.03 -4.64
N THR A 87 -8.12 -0.10 -5.24
CA THR A 87 -7.96 -0.10 -6.69
C THR A 87 -7.03 -1.21 -7.15
N ALA A 88 -7.25 -1.70 -8.36
CA ALA A 88 -6.32 -2.56 -9.06
C ALA A 88 -6.31 -2.22 -10.55
N VAL A 89 -5.17 -2.44 -11.19
CA VAL A 89 -4.96 -2.20 -12.62
C VAL A 89 -4.56 -3.53 -13.24
N TYR A 90 -5.24 -3.90 -14.32
CA TYR A 90 -5.02 -5.16 -15.03
C TYR A 90 -4.62 -4.90 -16.48
N PHE A 91 -3.74 -5.75 -17.00
CA PHE A 91 -3.60 -5.96 -18.43
C PHE A 91 -4.85 -6.63 -18.99
N THR A 92 -5.28 -6.21 -20.18
CA THR A 92 -6.44 -6.76 -20.87
C THR A 92 -6.22 -6.74 -22.37
N SER A 93 -6.78 -7.72 -23.08
CA SER A 93 -6.81 -7.74 -24.55
C SER A 93 -7.99 -6.99 -25.15
N ALA A 94 -8.93 -6.51 -24.32
CA ALA A 94 -10.16 -5.86 -24.77
C ALA A 94 -9.94 -4.42 -25.26
N ILE A 95 -8.89 -3.76 -24.79
CA ILE A 95 -8.52 -2.38 -25.16
C ILE A 95 -7.00 -2.31 -25.33
N ASP A 96 -6.54 -1.38 -26.16
CA ASP A 96 -5.14 -1.00 -26.21
C ASP A 96 -4.82 -0.09 -25.00
N GLY A 97 -4.66 -0.71 -23.84
CA GLY A 97 -4.47 -0.01 -22.57
C GLY A 97 -4.60 -0.92 -21.34
N HIS A 98 -4.81 -0.29 -20.19
CA HIS A 98 -4.99 -0.99 -18.92
C HIS A 98 -6.41 -0.82 -18.40
N HIS A 99 -6.96 -1.86 -17.78
CA HIS A 99 -8.26 -1.82 -17.13
C HIS A 99 -8.08 -1.52 -15.64
N CYS A 100 -8.44 -0.32 -15.21
CA CYS A 100 -8.46 0.07 -13.80
C CYS A 100 -9.84 -0.22 -13.19
N VAL A 101 -9.84 -0.83 -12.00
CA VAL A 101 -11.04 -1.11 -11.23
C VAL A 101 -10.95 -0.34 -9.92
N VAL A 102 -11.97 0.49 -9.67
CA VAL A 102 -12.13 1.25 -8.43
C VAL A 102 -13.29 0.63 -7.65
N ARG A 103 -13.01 0.15 -6.44
CA ARG A 103 -14.01 -0.43 -5.55
C ARG A 103 -14.77 0.66 -4.78
N PRO A 104 -15.94 0.36 -4.20
CA PRO A 104 -16.64 1.30 -3.34
C PRO A 104 -15.74 1.87 -2.23
N PRO A 105 -15.99 3.11 -1.79
CA PRO A 105 -15.19 3.77 -0.77
C PRO A 105 -15.24 3.02 0.56
N LEU A 106 -14.06 2.72 1.11
CA LEU A 106 -13.88 2.31 2.49
C LEU A 106 -13.77 3.56 3.37
N LYS A 107 -14.78 3.78 4.21
CA LYS A 107 -14.70 4.78 5.27
C LYS A 107 -13.84 4.25 6.41
N MET A 108 -12.79 4.99 6.73
CA MET A 108 -11.87 4.64 7.80
C MET A 108 -12.41 5.21 9.13
N GLU A 109 -13.41 4.52 9.68
CA GLU A 109 -14.13 4.95 10.88
C GLU A 109 -13.31 4.75 12.17
N LYS A 110 -13.54 5.63 13.13
CA LYS A 110 -12.98 5.48 14.48
C LYS A 110 -13.84 4.49 15.25
N VAL A 111 -13.24 3.35 15.59
CA VAL A 111 -13.78 2.36 16.52
C VAL A 111 -12.81 2.20 17.68
N GLY A 112 -13.30 2.44 18.89
CA GLY A 112 -12.48 2.41 20.11
C GLY A 112 -11.25 3.30 20.03
N GLY A 113 -10.08 2.74 20.35
CA GLY A 113 -8.80 3.44 20.29
C GLY A 113 -8.22 3.53 18.88
N LEU A 114 -7.27 4.44 18.65
CA LEU A 114 -6.62 4.61 17.33
C LEU A 114 -6.02 3.30 16.80
N ARG A 115 -5.36 2.52 17.65
CA ARG A 115 -4.76 1.23 17.28
C ARG A 115 -5.82 0.25 16.78
N GLU A 116 -6.93 0.14 17.49
CA GLU A 116 -8.05 -0.74 17.13
C GLU A 116 -8.70 -0.30 15.82
N SER A 117 -8.95 1.01 15.67
CA SER A 117 -9.48 1.58 14.43
C SER A 117 -8.60 1.23 13.23
N VAL A 118 -7.29 1.38 13.38
CA VAL A 118 -6.31 1.03 12.33
C VAL A 118 -6.33 -0.46 12.01
N THR A 119 -6.36 -1.33 13.02
CA THR A 119 -6.45 -2.78 12.82
C THR A 119 -7.69 -3.16 12.02
N VAL A 120 -8.87 -2.68 12.43
CA VAL A 120 -10.14 -2.99 11.75
C VAL A 120 -10.14 -2.46 10.32
N ALA A 121 -9.68 -1.22 10.12
CA ALA A 121 -9.59 -0.58 8.82
C ALA A 121 -8.63 -1.31 7.86
N THR A 122 -7.43 -1.67 8.32
CA THR A 122 -6.46 -2.39 7.48
C THR A 122 -6.95 -3.78 7.13
N GLN A 123 -7.62 -4.48 8.06
CA GLN A 123 -8.24 -5.78 7.75
C GLN A 123 -9.36 -5.66 6.70
N ALA A 124 -10.18 -4.60 6.75
CA ALA A 124 -11.18 -4.35 5.72
C ALA A 124 -10.56 -4.08 4.35
N LEU A 125 -9.47 -3.29 4.31
CA LEU A 125 -8.69 -3.06 3.10
C LEU A 125 -8.09 -4.38 2.56
N ALA A 126 -7.54 -5.23 3.42
CA ALA A 126 -7.00 -6.54 3.04
C ALA A 126 -8.06 -7.38 2.31
N ARG A 127 -9.30 -7.44 2.81
CA ARG A 127 -10.40 -8.19 2.16
C ARG A 127 -10.74 -7.64 0.77
N GLU A 128 -10.75 -6.33 0.59
CA GLU A 128 -10.97 -5.72 -0.73
C GLU A 128 -9.81 -6.01 -1.68
N LEU A 129 -8.56 -5.99 -1.19
CA LEU A 129 -7.38 -6.38 -1.96
C LEU A 129 -7.45 -7.85 -2.39
N GLU A 130 -7.86 -8.78 -1.50
CA GLU A 130 -8.06 -10.17 -1.89
C GLU A 130 -9.09 -10.30 -3.01
N GLY A 131 -10.21 -9.58 -2.90
CA GLY A 131 -11.26 -9.56 -3.91
C GLY A 131 -10.75 -9.08 -5.26
N LEU A 132 -9.85 -8.09 -5.28
CA LEU A 132 -9.20 -7.58 -6.49
C LEU A 132 -8.18 -8.57 -7.04
N ILE A 133 -7.31 -9.13 -6.20
CA ILE A 133 -6.26 -10.06 -6.61
C ILE A 133 -6.85 -11.37 -7.14
N ARG A 134 -7.91 -11.92 -6.52
CA ARG A 134 -8.60 -13.15 -6.97
C ARG A 134 -9.11 -13.07 -8.41
N ARG A 135 -9.31 -11.88 -8.97
CA ARG A 135 -9.82 -11.71 -10.35
C ARG A 135 -8.78 -12.04 -11.41
N ALA A 136 -7.49 -11.83 -11.10
CA ALA A 136 -6.37 -12.10 -11.99
C ALA A 136 -5.10 -12.28 -11.15
N PRO A 137 -5.00 -13.37 -10.35
CA PRO A 137 -3.89 -13.58 -9.41
C PRO A 137 -2.54 -13.62 -10.12
N GLU A 138 -2.50 -14.08 -11.36
CA GLU A 138 -1.31 -14.11 -12.21
C GLU A 138 -0.74 -12.73 -12.56
N GLN A 139 -1.52 -11.67 -12.38
CA GLN A 139 -1.09 -10.28 -12.62
C GLN A 139 -0.64 -9.57 -11.34
N TRP A 140 -0.74 -10.22 -10.18
CA TRP A 140 -0.23 -9.66 -8.93
C TRP A 140 1.28 -9.86 -8.85
N HIS A 141 2.03 -8.76 -8.99
CA HIS A 141 3.49 -8.76 -9.01
C HIS A 141 4.12 -8.92 -7.61
N LEU A 142 3.80 -10.02 -6.93
CA LEU A 142 4.41 -10.42 -5.67
C LEU A 142 5.45 -11.52 -5.92
N PHE A 143 6.71 -11.11 -6.07
CA PHE A 143 7.84 -12.03 -6.27
C PHE A 143 8.68 -12.27 -5.01
N GLN A 144 8.33 -11.61 -3.90
CA GLN A 144 9.03 -11.71 -2.63
C GLN A 144 8.12 -12.38 -1.59
N PRO A 145 8.69 -13.10 -0.61
CA PRO A 145 7.93 -13.64 0.51
C PRO A 145 7.05 -12.56 1.15
N ASN A 146 5.79 -12.90 1.40
CA ASN A 146 4.82 -11.99 1.99
C ASN A 146 4.17 -12.56 3.24
N TRP A 147 4.08 -13.88 3.37
CA TRP A 147 3.61 -14.52 4.59
C TRP A 147 4.77 -15.09 5.42
N PRO A 148 4.66 -15.13 6.76
CA PRO A 148 5.64 -15.79 7.62
C PRO A 148 5.87 -17.28 7.30
N SER A 149 4.90 -17.93 6.66
CA SER A 149 4.95 -19.31 6.17
C SER A 149 5.77 -19.47 4.88
N ASP A 150 6.05 -18.39 4.16
CA ASP A 150 6.77 -18.44 2.88
C ASP A 150 8.24 -18.81 3.07
N PRO A 151 8.82 -19.63 2.18
CA PRO A 151 10.25 -19.88 2.14
C PRO A 151 11.05 -18.57 2.03
N GLY A 152 12.07 -18.41 2.89
CA GLY A 152 12.93 -17.22 2.89
C GLY A 152 12.33 -15.97 3.56
N TYR A 153 11.11 -16.04 4.13
CA TYR A 153 10.52 -14.89 4.82
C TYR A 153 11.40 -14.41 5.99
N ALA A 154 11.82 -15.32 6.87
CA ALA A 154 12.66 -14.96 8.03
C ALA A 154 13.98 -14.29 7.62
N GLU A 155 14.62 -14.80 6.56
CA GLU A 155 15.87 -14.26 6.01
C GLU A 155 15.67 -12.87 5.39
N MET A 156 14.60 -12.69 4.61
CA MET A 156 14.19 -11.40 4.07
C MET A 156 13.95 -10.39 5.20
N ARG A 157 13.25 -10.79 6.27
CA ARG A 157 12.97 -9.92 7.42
C ARG A 157 14.23 -9.54 8.20
N ALA A 158 15.17 -10.47 8.35
CA ALA A 158 16.45 -10.19 8.98
C ALA A 158 17.26 -9.15 8.18
N ARG A 159 17.26 -9.25 6.85
CA ARG A 159 17.93 -8.27 5.97
C ARG A 159 17.32 -6.88 6.07
N LEU A 160 15.98 -6.76 6.05
CA LEU A 160 15.29 -5.48 6.17
C LEU A 160 15.50 -4.80 7.53
N SER A 161 15.78 -5.57 8.59
CA SER A 161 16.05 -5.02 9.93
C SER A 161 17.49 -4.57 10.12
N ALA A 162 18.40 -4.95 9.21
CA ALA A 162 19.84 -4.68 9.29
C ALA A 162 20.25 -3.43 8.50
N GLU A 163 19.32 -2.84 7.73
CA GLU A 163 19.46 -1.61 6.95
C GLU A 163 18.75 -0.42 7.63
#